data_AF-A0A378K0Z6-F1
#
_entry.id   AF-A0A378K0Z6-F1
#
_cell.length_a   1.000
_cell.length_b   1.000
_cell.length_c   1.000
_cell.angle_alpha   90.00
_cell.angle_beta   90.00
_cell.angle_gamma   90.00
#
_symmetry.space_group_name_H-M   'P 1'
#
loop_
_entity.id
_entity.type
_entity.pdbx_description
1 polymer ?
#
loop_
_entity_poly.entity_id
_entity_poly.type
_entity_poly.pdbx_seq_one_letter_code
_entity_poly.pdbx_strand_id
1 'polypeptide(L)'
;MHPNYYLSPLAVALALGIASPVKAAEPMPLQKSSIAELKQKFQLSTPGALKGSAVATDSLQFIKQHTDNNKVTHVRMQQHYAGFPVFGGYAIMHSTHSAKMLANAKADVQMNGVVYQGLQAELGQPKDSFVKNSKAALLQFKNKYANKRVSEEQVTPMVYIDDKHNAHWAYKVSVFVSHDDRIPERPTAILDAETNKPFVQWDDVKTGVSPVSGIGFGGNRKIGEYQFGKDLPLLEISRDNTVEMCFMENTNVKVVDMGHKYYSANKPMQFSCKSNPSDQSNVYYTGYSADGYDRDNGAASPTNDALYAGYVIKHMYHDWYGIEALTKSDGSPMQLVMRVHYGYGYENAYWDGKQMTFGDGDTMMYPLVSLGVGAHEISHGFTEQHSGLEYFGQSGGMNEAFSDMAAQAAEYYSVGKSSWQIGPEIMKEDSGYDALRYMDKPSRDGRSIDVADDYYGGLDVHYSSGVFNHLFYILANQPEWNIRKAFDVMVKANMDYWTPYSTFDEGGCGMLSAAKDLGYNLDDIKKSLSEVTINYQSCFTEVN
;
A
#
# COMPACT_ATOMS: atom_id res chain seq x y z
N MET A 1 -6.08 -89.72 -15.73
CA MET A 1 -4.97 -88.87 -15.26
C MET A 1 -5.55 -87.85 -14.30
N HIS A 2 -4.99 -87.80 -13.09
CA HIS A 2 -5.16 -86.85 -11.98
C HIS A 2 -6.51 -86.73 -11.25
N PRO A 3 -6.46 -86.47 -9.91
CA PRO A 3 -7.52 -86.79 -8.95
C PRO A 3 -8.25 -85.55 -8.38
N ASN A 4 -9.33 -85.83 -7.64
CA ASN A 4 -9.96 -85.12 -6.50
C ASN A 4 -9.52 -83.68 -6.19
N TYR A 5 -10.46 -82.78 -5.84
CA TYR A 5 -10.59 -82.20 -4.49
C TYR A 5 -11.93 -81.46 -4.29
N TYR A 6 -12.42 -81.60 -3.05
CA TYR A 6 -13.63 -81.11 -2.41
C TYR A 6 -13.48 -79.68 -1.83
N LEU A 7 -14.64 -79.04 -1.58
CA LEU A 7 -14.99 -78.05 -0.52
C LEU A 7 -14.32 -76.65 -0.61
N SER A 8 -14.99 -75.52 -0.35
CA SER A 8 -15.76 -75.17 0.86
C SER A 8 -16.44 -73.78 0.67
N PRO A 9 -17.57 -73.48 1.35
CA PRO A 9 -18.28 -72.20 1.25
C PRO A 9 -17.52 -71.09 2.00
N LEU A 10 -17.28 -69.95 1.35
CA LEU A 10 -16.72 -68.79 2.02
C LEU A 10 -17.85 -67.97 2.67
N ALA A 11 -17.90 -68.03 3.99
CA ALA A 11 -18.69 -67.14 4.84
C ALA A 11 -18.17 -65.70 4.72
N VAL A 12 -19.04 -64.77 4.36
CA VAL A 12 -18.80 -63.33 4.46
C VAL A 12 -18.95 -62.93 5.92
N ALA A 13 -17.84 -62.79 6.63
CA ALA A 13 -17.81 -62.17 7.94
C ALA A 13 -17.88 -60.65 7.77
N LEU A 14 -19.03 -60.08 8.12
CA LEU A 14 -19.22 -58.63 8.26
C LEU A 14 -18.44 -58.18 9.50
N ALA A 15 -17.19 -57.77 9.32
CA ALA A 15 -16.44 -57.08 10.36
C ALA A 15 -16.99 -55.64 10.49
N LEU A 16 -18.00 -55.47 11.36
CA LEU A 16 -18.35 -54.16 11.92
C LEU A 16 -17.16 -53.72 12.79
N GLY A 17 -16.18 -53.08 12.15
CA GLY A 17 -15.17 -52.30 12.85
C GLY A 17 -15.89 -51.18 13.60
N ILE A 18 -15.94 -51.30 14.92
CA ILE A 18 -16.32 -50.20 15.79
C ILE A 18 -15.19 -49.18 15.67
N ALA A 19 -15.29 -48.28 14.69
CA ALA A 19 -14.52 -47.06 14.69
C ALA A 19 -15.03 -46.25 15.88
N SER A 20 -14.32 -46.30 17.01
CA SER A 20 -14.50 -45.36 18.09
C SER A 20 -14.49 -43.95 17.49
N PRO A 21 -15.53 -43.12 17.69
CA PRO A 21 -15.49 -41.75 17.19
C PRO A 21 -14.27 -41.08 17.85
N VAL A 22 -13.30 -40.69 17.02
CA VAL A 22 -12.24 -39.76 17.44
C VAL A 22 -12.97 -38.54 17.97
N LYS A 23 -12.94 -38.34 19.28
CA LYS A 23 -13.60 -37.20 19.91
C LYS A 23 -12.73 -35.98 19.62
N ALA A 24 -13.26 -35.07 18.83
CA ALA A 24 -12.63 -33.79 18.52
C ALA A 24 -12.41 -32.98 19.80
N ALA A 25 -11.34 -32.18 19.83
CA ALA A 25 -11.06 -31.21 20.88
C ALA A 25 -12.23 -30.23 21.00
N GLU A 26 -12.80 -30.11 22.20
CA GLU A 26 -14.00 -29.31 22.41
C GLU A 26 -13.61 -27.85 22.70
N PRO A 27 -13.92 -26.88 21.81
CA PRO A 27 -13.61 -25.48 22.07
C PRO A 27 -14.49 -24.92 23.19
N MET A 28 -13.86 -24.27 24.16
CA MET A 28 -14.50 -23.54 25.26
C MET A 28 -14.31 -22.04 25.04
N PRO A 29 -15.30 -21.34 24.44
CA PRO A 29 -15.26 -19.90 24.29
C PRO A 29 -15.40 -19.20 25.65
N LEU A 30 -14.40 -18.41 26.01
CA LEU A 30 -14.28 -17.87 27.37
C LEU A 30 -15.20 -16.68 27.63
N GLN A 31 -15.67 -15.98 26.59
CA GLN A 31 -16.65 -14.90 26.71
C GLN A 31 -17.98 -15.38 27.28
N LYS A 32 -18.27 -16.69 27.17
CA LYS A 32 -19.50 -17.33 27.67
C LYS A 32 -19.25 -18.19 28.91
N SER A 33 -18.03 -18.17 29.46
CA SER A 33 -17.61 -19.02 30.55
C SER A 33 -17.25 -18.19 31.78
N SER A 34 -17.36 -18.80 32.96
CA SER A 34 -16.94 -18.21 34.23
C SER A 34 -15.49 -18.58 34.59
N ILE A 35 -14.80 -17.73 35.36
CA ILE A 35 -13.48 -18.06 35.89
C ILE A 35 -13.51 -19.29 36.82
N ALA A 36 -14.66 -19.58 37.44
CA ALA A 36 -14.84 -20.78 38.27
C ALA A 36 -14.79 -22.05 37.41
N GLU A 37 -15.53 -22.10 36.29
CA GLU A 37 -15.49 -23.21 35.34
C GLU A 37 -14.09 -23.37 34.73
N LEU A 38 -13.42 -22.26 34.41
CA LEU A 38 -12.07 -22.30 33.88
C LEU A 38 -11.09 -22.94 34.88
N LYS A 39 -11.16 -22.57 36.16
CA LYS A 39 -10.30 -23.11 37.22
C LYS A 39 -10.60 -24.55 37.60
N GLN A 40 -11.81 -25.04 37.34
CA GLN A 40 -12.14 -26.46 37.49
C GLN A 40 -11.47 -27.32 36.42
N LYS A 41 -11.23 -26.76 35.23
CA LYS A 41 -10.71 -27.50 34.08
C LYS A 41 -9.22 -27.30 33.83
N PHE A 42 -8.67 -26.16 34.22
CA PHE A 42 -7.27 -25.80 33.98
C PHE A 42 -6.58 -25.32 35.24
N GLN A 43 -5.39 -25.84 35.52
CA GLN A 43 -4.54 -25.28 36.57
C GLN A 43 -3.97 -23.94 36.10
N LEU A 44 -4.26 -22.86 36.83
CA LEU A 44 -3.65 -21.55 36.57
C LEU A 44 -2.24 -21.49 37.16
N SER A 45 -1.26 -21.25 36.31
CA SER A 45 0.14 -21.02 36.69
C SER A 45 0.44 -19.53 36.62
N THR A 46 0.45 -18.88 37.78
CA THR A 46 0.62 -17.43 37.94
C THR A 46 2.00 -17.07 38.51
N PRO A 47 2.53 -15.86 38.26
CA PRO A 47 3.83 -15.45 38.77
C PRO A 47 3.94 -15.59 40.30
N GLY A 48 4.92 -16.36 40.79
CA GLY A 48 5.15 -16.56 42.24
C GLY A 48 4.30 -17.66 42.89
N ALA A 49 3.51 -18.42 42.13
CA ALA A 49 2.93 -19.67 42.63
C ALA A 49 4.05 -20.71 42.84
N LEU A 50 4.01 -21.46 43.95
CA LEU A 50 4.92 -22.59 44.18
C LEU A 50 4.71 -23.62 43.05
N LYS A 51 5.78 -23.94 42.31
CA LYS A 51 5.74 -25.04 41.33
C LYS A 51 5.50 -26.33 42.11
N GLY A 52 4.30 -26.90 42.00
CA GLY A 52 4.05 -28.26 42.47
C GLY A 52 4.95 -29.26 41.74
N SER A 53 5.28 -30.37 42.38
CA SER A 53 6.21 -31.38 41.85
C SER A 53 5.69 -32.14 40.61
N ALA A 54 4.42 -31.96 40.22
CA ALA A 54 3.81 -32.53 39.03
C ALA A 54 3.32 -31.42 38.08
N VAL A 55 3.71 -31.50 36.81
CA VAL A 55 3.19 -30.64 35.74
C VAL A 55 1.73 -31.04 35.51
N ALA A 56 0.79 -30.10 35.69
CA ALA A 56 -0.61 -30.37 35.34
C ALA A 56 -0.74 -30.76 33.87
N THR A 57 -1.55 -31.78 33.61
CA THR A 57 -1.91 -32.19 32.26
C THR A 57 -2.56 -31.03 31.50
N ASP A 58 -3.53 -30.34 32.10
CA ASP A 58 -4.18 -29.17 31.50
C ASP A 58 -3.91 -27.93 32.36
N SER A 59 -3.23 -26.95 31.78
CA SER A 59 -2.86 -25.73 32.50
C SER A 59 -2.97 -24.47 31.64
N LEU A 60 -3.13 -23.33 32.30
CA LEU A 60 -2.97 -22.01 31.71
C LEU A 60 -1.72 -21.37 32.29
N GLN A 61 -0.73 -21.15 31.43
CA GLN A 61 0.56 -20.55 31.78
C GLN A 61 0.52 -19.06 31.55
N PHE A 62 0.90 -18.28 32.57
CA PHE A 62 0.99 -16.83 32.46
C PHE A 62 2.00 -16.40 31.37
N ILE A 63 1.60 -15.47 30.50
CA ILE A 63 2.49 -14.81 29.52
C ILE A 63 2.87 -13.42 29.99
N LYS A 64 1.86 -12.55 30.19
CA LYS A 64 2.06 -11.14 30.55
C LYS A 64 0.82 -10.55 31.20
N GLN A 65 1.00 -9.44 31.91
CA GLN A 65 -0.08 -8.57 32.37
C GLN A 65 0.20 -7.10 32.03
N HIS A 66 -0.86 -6.32 31.90
CA HIS A 66 -0.82 -4.86 31.73
C HIS A 66 -2.05 -4.24 32.39
N THR A 67 -1.91 -3.09 33.05
CA THR A 67 -3.05 -2.34 33.61
C THR A 67 -3.26 -1.08 32.79
N ASP A 68 -4.48 -0.88 32.29
CA ASP A 68 -4.83 0.28 31.47
C ASP A 68 -5.17 1.53 32.31
N ASN A 69 -5.47 2.64 31.62
CA ASN A 69 -5.83 3.91 32.24
C ASN A 69 -7.17 3.84 33.01
N ASN A 70 -8.02 2.87 32.70
CA ASN A 70 -9.28 2.61 33.42
C ASN A 70 -9.08 1.75 34.67
N LYS A 71 -7.82 1.46 35.04
CA LYS A 71 -7.44 0.60 36.17
C LYS A 71 -7.90 -0.86 36.01
N VAL A 72 -8.11 -1.31 34.78
CA VAL A 72 -8.38 -2.71 34.45
C VAL A 72 -7.04 -3.40 34.15
N THR A 73 -6.75 -4.47 34.87
CA THR A 73 -5.62 -5.35 34.58
C THR A 73 -6.05 -6.44 33.60
N HIS A 74 -5.31 -6.51 32.50
CA HIS A 74 -5.42 -7.54 31.48
C HIS A 74 -4.32 -8.57 31.67
N VAL A 75 -4.69 -9.82 31.96
CA VAL A 75 -3.75 -10.93 32.13
C VAL A 75 -3.91 -11.91 30.98
N ARG A 76 -2.84 -12.11 30.21
CA ARG A 76 -2.82 -13.06 29.09
C ARG A 76 -2.14 -14.36 29.52
N MET A 77 -2.81 -15.47 29.26
CA MET A 77 -2.33 -16.83 29.55
C MET A 77 -2.45 -17.72 28.31
N GLN A 78 -1.48 -18.62 28.16
CA GLN A 78 -1.41 -19.64 27.10
C GLN A 78 -1.88 -20.98 27.67
N GLN A 79 -2.76 -21.69 26.96
CA GLN A 79 -3.09 -23.06 27.31
C GLN A 79 -1.89 -23.98 27.02
N HIS A 80 -1.60 -24.87 27.96
CA HIS A 80 -0.66 -25.96 27.81
C HIS A 80 -1.34 -27.30 28.10
N TYR A 81 -1.04 -28.30 27.29
CA TYR A 81 -1.43 -29.70 27.46
C TYR A 81 -0.19 -30.59 27.58
N ALA A 82 -0.12 -31.42 28.63
CA ALA A 82 1.05 -32.23 29.00
C ALA A 82 2.38 -31.44 28.99
N GLY A 83 2.33 -30.17 29.39
CA GLY A 83 3.47 -29.25 29.39
C GLY A 83 3.74 -28.51 28.07
N PHE A 84 3.08 -28.87 26.97
CA PHE A 84 3.28 -28.26 25.64
C PHE A 84 2.21 -27.21 25.33
N PRO A 85 2.57 -26.08 24.70
CA PRO A 85 1.59 -25.05 24.35
C PRO A 85 0.58 -25.58 23.33
N VAL A 86 -0.69 -25.20 23.49
CA VAL A 86 -1.78 -25.49 22.54
C VAL A 86 -1.94 -24.30 21.60
N PHE A 87 -1.68 -24.49 20.31
CA PHE A 87 -1.82 -23.46 19.29
C PHE A 87 -3.27 -22.94 19.23
N GLY A 88 -3.46 -21.62 19.28
CA GLY A 88 -4.77 -20.99 19.33
C GLY A 88 -5.47 -21.01 20.71
N GLY A 89 -4.96 -21.78 21.69
CA GLY A 89 -5.52 -21.87 23.03
C GLY A 89 -5.07 -20.73 23.95
N TYR A 90 -5.89 -19.69 24.11
CA TYR A 90 -5.56 -18.51 24.93
C TYR A 90 -6.70 -18.11 25.85
N ALA A 91 -6.33 -17.67 27.05
CA ALA A 91 -7.22 -16.98 27.97
C ALA A 91 -6.69 -15.57 28.26
N ILE A 92 -7.52 -14.55 28.01
CA ILE A 92 -7.24 -13.17 28.39
C ILE A 92 -8.28 -12.77 29.44
N MET A 93 -7.82 -12.42 30.64
CA MET A 93 -8.66 -12.09 31.79
C MET A 93 -8.61 -10.60 32.06
N HIS A 94 -9.77 -9.98 32.27
CA HIS A 94 -9.97 -8.54 32.42
C HIS A 94 -10.63 -8.30 33.77
N SER A 95 -9.90 -7.72 34.73
CA SER A 95 -10.41 -7.41 36.07
C SER A 95 -9.50 -6.42 36.80
N THR A 96 -9.87 -6.01 38.02
CA THR A 96 -8.98 -5.26 38.92
C THR A 96 -7.91 -6.15 39.57
N HIS A 97 -7.94 -7.46 39.34
CA HIS A 97 -6.99 -8.40 39.92
C HIS A 97 -5.70 -8.49 39.10
N SER A 98 -4.55 -8.42 39.78
CA SER A 98 -3.26 -8.80 39.19
C SER A 98 -3.19 -10.31 38.94
N ALA A 99 -2.24 -10.76 38.12
CA ALA A 99 -2.07 -12.18 37.80
C ALA A 99 -1.90 -13.05 39.05
N LYS A 100 -1.25 -12.55 40.11
CA LYS A 100 -1.09 -13.28 41.38
C LYS A 100 -2.41 -13.50 42.13
N MET A 101 -3.38 -12.61 41.93
CA MET A 101 -4.66 -12.62 42.62
C MET A 101 -5.72 -13.44 41.88
N LEU A 102 -5.52 -13.76 40.59
CA LEU A 102 -6.48 -14.50 39.77
C LEU A 102 -6.80 -15.92 40.28
N ALA A 103 -5.82 -16.60 40.89
CA ALA A 103 -6.04 -17.91 41.48
C ALA A 103 -7.18 -17.89 42.52
N ASN A 104 -7.28 -16.80 43.27
CA ASN A 104 -8.25 -16.61 44.35
C ASN A 104 -9.50 -15.82 43.93
N ALA A 105 -9.55 -15.25 42.72
CA ALA A 105 -10.69 -14.44 42.27
C ALA A 105 -11.98 -15.28 42.19
N LYS A 106 -13.08 -14.78 42.79
CA LYS A 106 -14.35 -15.52 42.91
C LYS A 106 -15.49 -14.96 42.03
N ALA A 107 -15.38 -13.70 41.58
CA ALA A 107 -16.33 -13.02 40.69
C ALA A 107 -15.61 -11.87 39.94
N ASP A 108 -16.31 -11.19 39.02
CA ASP A 108 -15.86 -9.99 38.31
C ASP A 108 -14.59 -10.13 37.46
N VAL A 109 -14.47 -11.25 36.74
CA VAL A 109 -13.43 -11.44 35.72
C VAL A 109 -14.10 -11.68 34.38
N GLN A 110 -14.05 -10.68 33.50
CA GLN A 110 -14.43 -10.86 32.11
C GLN A 110 -13.30 -11.57 31.37
N MET A 111 -13.64 -12.43 30.41
CA MET A 111 -12.64 -13.24 29.70
C MET A 111 -12.86 -13.24 28.19
N ASN A 112 -11.75 -13.24 27.46
CA ASN A 112 -11.70 -13.41 26.02
C ASN A 112 -10.80 -14.60 25.66
N GLY A 113 -11.04 -15.16 24.48
CA GLY A 113 -10.26 -16.26 23.90
C GLY A 113 -11.01 -17.60 23.92
N VAL A 114 -10.30 -18.63 23.49
CA VAL A 114 -10.79 -20.00 23.42
C VAL A 114 -9.72 -20.90 24.02
N VAL A 115 -10.14 -21.88 24.81
CA VAL A 115 -9.31 -22.98 25.29
C VAL A 115 -9.96 -24.29 24.89
N TYR A 116 -9.18 -25.34 24.72
CA TYR A 116 -9.67 -26.62 24.22
C TYR A 116 -9.73 -27.66 25.34
N GLN A 117 -10.81 -28.42 25.40
CA GLN A 117 -10.99 -29.51 26.36
C GLN A 117 -10.94 -30.85 25.65
N GLY A 118 -10.85 -31.94 26.42
CA GLY A 118 -10.90 -33.30 25.88
C GLY A 118 -9.60 -33.79 25.25
N LEU A 119 -8.54 -32.97 25.26
CA LEU A 119 -7.25 -33.30 24.64
C LEU A 119 -6.67 -34.63 25.15
N GLN A 120 -6.87 -34.98 26.42
CA GLN A 120 -6.41 -36.25 26.98
C GLN A 120 -7.08 -37.49 26.38
N ALA A 121 -8.36 -37.38 26.01
CA ALA A 121 -9.08 -38.48 25.37
C ALA A 121 -8.67 -38.65 23.90
N GLU A 122 -8.20 -37.57 23.26
CA GLU A 122 -7.86 -37.55 21.84
C GLU A 122 -6.36 -37.82 21.60
N LEU A 123 -5.47 -37.07 22.25
CA LEU A 123 -4.02 -37.12 22.04
C LEU A 123 -3.29 -38.15 22.90
N GLY A 124 -3.87 -38.52 24.04
CA GLY A 124 -3.15 -39.28 25.06
C GLY A 124 -1.93 -38.51 25.59
N GLN A 125 -0.91 -39.25 26.04
CA GLN A 125 0.38 -38.67 26.43
C GLN A 125 1.35 -38.65 25.24
N PRO A 126 2.23 -37.65 25.14
CA PRO A 126 3.21 -37.61 24.07
C PRO A 126 4.21 -38.78 24.20
N LYS A 127 4.66 -39.31 23.06
CA LYS A 127 5.72 -40.34 23.03
C LYS A 127 7.00 -39.77 23.65
N ASP A 128 7.82 -40.60 24.33
CA ASP A 128 9.11 -40.17 24.92
C ASP A 128 10.08 -39.54 23.89
N SER A 129 9.94 -39.94 22.62
CA SER A 129 10.71 -39.40 21.50
C SER A 129 10.21 -38.06 20.99
N PHE A 130 9.02 -37.59 21.38
CA PHE A 130 8.37 -36.40 20.81
C PHE A 130 9.26 -35.16 20.87
N VAL A 131 9.85 -34.87 22.03
CA VAL A 131 10.77 -33.71 22.17
C VAL A 131 12.07 -33.95 21.40
N LYS A 132 12.60 -35.18 21.40
CA LYS A 132 13.86 -35.52 20.71
C LYS A 132 13.71 -35.39 19.19
N ASN A 133 12.58 -35.81 18.64
CA ASN A 133 12.27 -35.81 17.21
C ASN A 133 12.08 -34.39 16.64
N SER A 134 11.79 -33.40 17.49
CA SER A 134 11.61 -32.01 17.05
C SER A 134 12.82 -31.44 16.30
N LYS A 135 14.05 -31.82 16.71
CA LYS A 135 15.28 -31.43 16.02
C LYS A 135 15.40 -32.03 14.62
N ALA A 136 14.92 -33.27 14.43
CA ALA A 136 14.90 -33.92 13.12
C ALA A 136 13.88 -33.26 12.19
N ALA A 137 12.71 -32.88 12.71
CA ALA A 137 11.70 -32.13 11.96
C ALA A 137 12.23 -30.75 11.51
N LEU A 138 12.92 -30.02 12.39
CA LEU A 138 13.60 -28.77 12.05
C LEU A 138 14.67 -28.96 10.97
N LEU A 139 15.49 -30.01 11.08
CA LEU A 139 16.51 -30.33 10.07
C LEU A 139 15.88 -30.63 8.71
N GLN A 140 14.81 -31.43 8.67
CA GLN A 140 14.07 -31.72 7.44
C GLN A 140 13.45 -30.47 6.83
N PHE A 141 12.91 -29.57 7.65
CA PHE A 141 12.38 -28.29 7.20
C PHE A 141 13.49 -27.40 6.63
N LYS A 142 14.63 -27.28 7.33
CA LYS A 142 15.81 -26.53 6.91
C LYS A 142 16.40 -27.02 5.60
N ASN A 143 16.37 -28.31 5.32
CA ASN A 143 16.91 -28.88 4.07
C ASN A 143 16.24 -28.31 2.80
N LYS A 144 15.02 -27.77 2.90
CA LYS A 144 14.37 -27.03 1.80
C LYS A 144 15.11 -25.74 1.41
N TYR A 145 16.01 -25.27 2.27
CA TYR A 145 16.76 -24.01 2.15
C TYR A 145 18.28 -24.25 2.14
N ALA A 146 18.75 -25.47 1.85
CA ALA A 146 20.15 -25.87 2.00
C ALA A 146 21.19 -25.00 1.25
N ASN A 147 20.78 -24.33 0.17
CA ASN A 147 21.63 -23.44 -0.63
C ASN A 147 21.52 -21.95 -0.24
N LYS A 148 20.84 -21.63 0.85
CA LYS A 148 20.63 -20.25 1.33
C LYS A 148 21.37 -20.01 2.64
N ARG A 149 21.62 -18.73 2.98
CA ARG A 149 22.19 -18.35 4.28
C ARG A 149 21.12 -18.46 5.37
N VAL A 150 21.19 -19.51 6.19
CA VAL A 150 20.20 -19.81 7.23
C VAL A 150 20.76 -19.53 8.63
N SER A 151 19.98 -18.86 9.48
CA SER A 151 20.27 -18.59 10.89
C SER A 151 18.99 -18.62 11.75
N GLU A 152 19.11 -18.32 13.04
CA GLU A 152 17.99 -18.16 14.00
C GLU A 152 16.97 -19.32 13.98
N GLU A 153 17.47 -20.54 13.97
CA GLU A 153 16.65 -21.75 13.90
C GLU A 153 15.84 -21.92 15.19
N GLN A 154 14.54 -22.14 15.05
CA GLN A 154 13.62 -22.37 16.17
C GLN A 154 12.78 -23.61 15.92
N VAL A 155 12.60 -24.41 16.96
CA VAL A 155 11.60 -25.47 17.00
C VAL A 155 10.91 -25.50 18.34
N THR A 156 9.57 -25.52 18.31
CA THR A 156 8.73 -25.60 19.50
C THR A 156 7.78 -26.79 19.35
N PRO A 157 7.94 -27.86 20.15
CA PRO A 157 6.93 -28.90 20.27
C PRO A 157 5.64 -28.32 20.86
N MET A 158 4.51 -28.65 20.26
CA MET A 158 3.20 -28.08 20.61
C MET A 158 2.06 -29.03 20.29
N VAL A 159 0.85 -28.65 20.71
CA VAL A 159 -0.41 -29.22 20.22
C VAL A 159 -1.00 -28.28 19.17
N TYR A 160 -1.39 -28.82 18.02
CA TYR A 160 -2.10 -28.09 16.97
C TYR A 160 -3.54 -28.59 16.88
N ILE A 161 -4.51 -27.67 16.78
CA ILE A 161 -5.92 -28.00 16.56
C ILE A 161 -6.25 -27.64 15.11
N ASP A 162 -6.70 -28.61 14.31
CA ASP A 162 -7.06 -28.38 12.92
C ASP A 162 -8.46 -27.77 12.75
N ASP A 163 -8.84 -27.43 11.51
CA ASP A 163 -10.14 -26.82 11.19
C ASP A 163 -11.34 -27.75 11.46
N LYS A 164 -11.10 -29.05 11.63
CA LYS A 164 -12.10 -30.05 12.02
C LYS A 164 -12.10 -30.28 13.54
N HIS A 165 -11.38 -29.44 14.29
CA HIS A 165 -11.18 -29.53 15.73
C HIS A 165 -10.47 -30.81 16.19
N ASN A 166 -9.70 -31.48 15.33
CA ASN A 166 -8.87 -32.59 15.80
C ASN A 166 -7.56 -32.05 16.36
N ALA A 167 -7.12 -32.61 17.47
CA ALA A 167 -5.86 -32.29 18.10
C ALA A 167 -4.72 -33.17 17.56
N HIS A 168 -3.58 -32.55 17.28
CA HIS A 168 -2.39 -33.19 16.74
C HIS A 168 -1.14 -32.82 17.56
N TRP A 169 -0.28 -33.80 17.81
CA TRP A 169 1.10 -33.52 18.23
C TRP A 169 1.84 -32.87 17.06
N ALA A 170 2.47 -31.73 17.29
CA ALA A 170 3.03 -30.92 16.22
C ALA A 170 4.34 -30.21 16.60
N TYR A 171 5.06 -29.74 15.59
CA TYR A 171 6.27 -28.92 15.74
C TYR A 171 6.08 -27.60 15.01
N LYS A 172 6.14 -26.47 15.72
CA LYS A 172 6.33 -25.17 15.07
C LYS A 172 7.82 -25.00 14.79
N VAL A 173 8.18 -25.01 13.51
CA VAL A 173 9.56 -24.80 13.03
C VAL A 173 9.67 -23.43 12.36
N SER A 174 10.80 -22.76 12.55
CA SER A 174 11.12 -21.48 11.92
C SER A 174 12.61 -21.40 11.64
N VAL A 175 12.97 -20.80 10.53
CA VAL A 175 14.36 -20.47 10.17
C VAL A 175 14.40 -19.06 9.62
N PHE A 176 15.48 -18.31 9.85
CA PHE A 176 15.71 -17.03 9.20
C PHE A 176 16.63 -17.24 8.00
N VAL A 177 16.27 -16.68 6.86
CA VAL A 177 16.99 -16.84 5.61
C VAL A 177 17.33 -15.46 5.06
N SER A 178 18.62 -15.16 4.95
CA SER A 178 19.11 -13.88 4.45
C SER A 178 19.50 -13.96 2.96
N HIS A 179 19.26 -12.87 2.25
CA HIS A 179 19.62 -12.65 0.83
C HIS A 179 20.49 -11.39 0.73
N ASP A 180 21.20 -11.21 -0.37
CA ASP A 180 22.05 -10.02 -0.58
C ASP A 180 21.27 -8.85 -1.22
N ASP A 181 20.19 -9.15 -1.93
CA ASP A 181 19.49 -8.28 -2.88
C ASP A 181 17.99 -8.13 -2.60
N ARG A 182 17.48 -8.78 -1.54
CA ARG A 182 16.07 -8.71 -1.15
C ARG A 182 15.86 -8.87 0.35
N ILE A 183 14.67 -8.48 0.81
CA ILE A 183 14.25 -8.67 2.19
C ILE A 183 14.44 -10.15 2.61
N PRO A 184 14.92 -10.40 3.83
CA PRO A 184 15.03 -11.75 4.37
C PRO A 184 13.63 -12.38 4.43
N GLU A 185 13.61 -13.69 4.50
CA GLU A 185 12.41 -14.48 4.76
C GLU A 185 12.60 -15.19 6.12
N ARG A 186 11.50 -15.40 6.85
CA ARG A 186 11.44 -16.20 8.09
C ARG A 186 10.41 -17.30 7.88
N PRO A 187 10.71 -18.28 6.99
CA PRO A 187 9.78 -19.35 6.74
C PRO A 187 9.47 -20.10 8.03
N THR A 188 8.19 -20.17 8.33
CA THR A 188 7.65 -20.78 9.54
C THR A 188 6.56 -21.78 9.16
N ALA A 189 6.54 -22.93 9.80
CA ALA A 189 5.51 -23.94 9.58
C ALA A 189 5.11 -24.62 10.89
N ILE A 190 3.88 -25.11 10.94
CA ILE A 190 3.44 -26.07 11.96
C ILE A 190 3.36 -27.43 11.26
N LEU A 191 4.22 -28.35 11.67
CA LEU A 191 4.35 -29.68 11.10
C LEU A 191 3.65 -30.72 11.98
N ASP A 192 2.97 -31.68 11.36
CA ASP A 192 2.53 -32.91 12.00
C ASP A 192 3.75 -33.69 12.53
N ALA A 193 3.74 -34.07 13.81
CA ALA A 193 4.85 -34.76 14.44
C ALA A 193 5.05 -36.21 13.99
N GLU A 194 4.04 -36.84 13.38
CA GLU A 194 4.15 -38.20 12.84
C GLU A 194 4.65 -38.20 11.40
N THR A 195 4.17 -37.26 10.58
CA THR A 195 4.44 -37.25 9.13
C THR A 195 5.44 -36.20 8.68
N ASN A 196 5.77 -35.22 9.53
CA ASN A 196 6.53 -34.00 9.21
C ASN A 196 5.93 -33.18 8.04
N LYS A 197 4.66 -33.42 7.69
CA LYS A 197 3.94 -32.62 6.70
C LYS A 197 3.41 -31.34 7.35
N PRO A 198 3.47 -30.19 6.67
CA PRO A 198 2.92 -28.95 7.22
C PRO A 198 1.40 -29.01 7.26
N PHE A 199 0.81 -28.68 8.41
CA PHE A 199 -0.59 -28.26 8.50
C PHE A 199 -0.77 -26.86 7.93
N VAL A 200 0.17 -25.96 8.27
CA VAL A 200 0.20 -24.58 7.81
C VAL A 200 1.65 -24.11 7.66
N GLN A 201 1.89 -23.23 6.70
CA GLN A 201 3.19 -22.63 6.43
C GLN A 201 3.02 -21.15 6.01
N TRP A 202 3.87 -20.27 6.53
CA TRP A 202 3.89 -18.83 6.23
C TRP A 202 5.30 -18.25 6.33
N ASP A 203 5.46 -16.97 5.99
CA ASP A 203 6.67 -16.18 6.23
C ASP A 203 6.43 -15.22 7.40
N ASP A 204 7.23 -15.31 8.47
CA ASP A 204 7.04 -14.58 9.74
C ASP A 204 7.95 -13.34 9.86
N VAL A 205 8.50 -12.84 8.74
CA VAL A 205 9.24 -11.56 8.74
C VAL A 205 8.29 -10.41 8.99
N LYS A 206 8.65 -9.58 9.98
CA LYS A 206 7.97 -8.33 10.29
C LYS A 206 8.89 -7.20 9.87
N THR A 207 8.64 -6.61 8.71
CA THR A 207 9.38 -5.43 8.24
C THR A 207 8.94 -4.22 9.05
N GLY A 208 9.76 -3.83 10.02
CA GLY A 208 9.62 -2.56 10.73
C GLY A 208 10.31 -1.49 9.92
N VAL A 209 9.57 -0.79 9.06
CA VAL A 209 10.10 0.35 8.31
C VAL A 209 9.90 1.64 9.10
N SER A 210 10.94 2.48 9.16
CA SER A 210 10.91 3.81 9.77
C SER A 210 11.14 4.89 8.71
N PRO A 211 10.52 6.08 8.83
CA PRO A 211 10.82 7.20 7.93
C PRO A 211 12.28 7.63 8.04
N VAL A 212 12.93 7.85 6.90
CA VAL A 212 14.28 8.44 6.78
C VAL A 212 14.32 9.35 5.55
N SER A 213 15.43 10.07 5.35
CA SER A 213 15.59 11.00 4.23
C SER A 213 16.52 10.44 3.15
N GLY A 214 16.13 10.64 1.89
CA GLY A 214 16.92 10.34 0.70
C GLY A 214 17.60 11.60 0.15
N ILE A 215 18.89 11.50 -0.14
CA ILE A 215 19.65 12.52 -0.89
C ILE A 215 20.01 11.92 -2.26
N GLY A 216 19.89 12.69 -3.32
CA GLY A 216 20.09 12.19 -4.67
C GLY A 216 19.94 13.25 -5.73
N PHE A 217 20.02 12.86 -6.99
CA PHE A 217 19.93 13.77 -8.13
C PHE A 217 18.61 13.60 -8.87
N GLY A 218 18.20 14.64 -9.58
CA GLY A 218 17.01 14.69 -10.42
C GLY A 218 17.28 15.52 -11.66
N GLY A 219 16.28 15.60 -12.54
CA GLY A 219 16.37 16.33 -13.80
C GLY A 219 17.04 15.53 -14.92
N ASN A 220 17.31 16.22 -16.02
CA ASN A 220 17.82 15.61 -17.25
C ASN A 220 18.72 16.56 -18.04
N ARG A 221 19.24 16.09 -19.18
CA ARG A 221 20.15 16.87 -20.03
C ARG A 221 19.59 18.20 -20.54
N LYS A 222 18.27 18.37 -20.68
CA LYS A 222 17.66 19.62 -21.16
C LYS A 222 17.51 20.64 -20.04
N ILE A 223 16.93 20.25 -18.91
CA ILE A 223 16.69 21.18 -17.79
C ILE A 223 17.87 21.31 -16.83
N GLY A 224 18.90 20.48 -17.01
CA GLY A 224 20.03 20.34 -16.10
C GLY A 224 19.75 19.35 -14.96
N GLU A 225 20.82 18.85 -14.36
CA GLU A 225 20.73 18.04 -13.14
C GLU A 225 20.65 18.94 -11.91
N TYR A 226 19.82 18.55 -10.95
CA TYR A 226 19.69 19.19 -9.63
C TYR A 226 19.78 18.14 -8.53
N GLN A 227 20.00 18.57 -7.29
CA GLN A 227 20.18 17.68 -6.15
C GLN A 227 19.09 17.87 -5.08
N PHE A 228 18.40 16.78 -4.74
CA PHE A 228 17.56 16.68 -3.55
C PHE A 228 18.42 16.71 -2.29
N GLY A 229 18.08 17.57 -1.33
CA GLY A 229 18.88 17.90 -0.15
C GLY A 229 19.81 19.09 -0.32
N LYS A 230 19.81 19.75 -1.49
CA LYS A 230 20.59 20.97 -1.75
C LYS A 230 19.78 22.00 -2.54
N ASP A 231 19.39 21.65 -3.77
CA ASP A 231 18.65 22.53 -4.66
C ASP A 231 17.13 22.38 -4.44
N LEU A 232 16.69 21.15 -4.11
CA LEU A 232 15.35 20.80 -3.67
C LEU A 232 15.39 20.12 -2.28
N PRO A 233 14.26 19.99 -1.57
CA PRO A 233 14.20 19.26 -0.30
C PRO A 233 14.71 17.82 -0.40
N LEU A 234 15.06 17.23 0.75
CA LEU A 234 15.35 15.79 0.83
C LEU A 234 14.11 14.98 0.49
N LEU A 235 14.31 13.79 -0.08
CA LEU A 235 13.23 12.85 -0.40
C LEU A 235 12.74 12.13 0.86
N GLU A 236 11.43 11.99 1.02
CA GLU A 236 10.85 11.21 2.12
C GLU A 236 10.75 9.73 1.75
N ILE A 237 11.63 8.91 2.32
CA ILE A 237 11.71 7.46 2.07
C ILE A 237 11.53 6.69 3.38
N SER A 238 11.48 5.36 3.30
CA SER A 238 11.40 4.50 4.48
C SER A 238 12.57 3.51 4.52
N ARG A 239 12.97 3.08 5.71
CA ARG A 239 14.12 2.19 5.93
C ARG A 239 13.78 1.08 6.91
N ASP A 240 14.12 -0.16 6.55
CA ASP A 240 14.22 -1.25 7.51
C ASP A 240 15.63 -1.27 8.10
N ASN A 241 15.72 -0.90 9.37
CA ASN A 241 17.00 -0.79 10.08
C ASN A 241 17.69 -2.15 10.31
N THR A 242 16.95 -3.25 10.27
CA THR A 242 17.47 -4.59 10.53
C THR A 242 18.33 -5.10 9.37
N VAL A 243 17.95 -4.71 8.15
CA VAL A 243 18.55 -5.19 6.90
C VAL A 243 19.24 -4.07 6.12
N GLU A 244 19.19 -2.85 6.65
CA GLU A 244 19.79 -1.65 6.04
C GLU A 244 19.31 -1.39 4.62
N MET A 245 18.02 -1.67 4.38
CA MET A 245 17.34 -1.46 3.10
C MET A 245 16.43 -0.25 3.19
N CYS A 246 16.52 0.61 2.21
CA CYS A 246 15.63 1.74 2.02
C CYS A 246 14.65 1.43 0.89
N PHE A 247 13.48 2.06 0.96
CA PHE A 247 12.38 1.90 0.03
C PHE A 247 11.94 3.29 -0.42
N MET A 248 11.75 3.48 -1.73
CA MET A 248 11.17 4.70 -2.31
C MET A 248 9.66 4.76 -2.03
N GLU A 249 9.30 4.73 -0.75
CA GLU A 249 7.93 4.67 -0.28
C GLU A 249 7.81 5.39 1.06
N ASN A 250 6.75 6.19 1.15
CA ASN A 250 6.20 6.75 2.37
C ASN A 250 4.68 6.53 2.39
N THR A 251 3.98 7.05 3.41
CA THR A 251 2.52 6.85 3.56
C THR A 251 1.73 7.36 2.35
N ASN A 252 2.23 8.41 1.68
CA ASN A 252 1.51 9.11 0.62
C ASN A 252 1.90 8.63 -0.77
N VAL A 253 3.17 8.31 -1.01
CA VAL A 253 3.72 8.01 -2.33
C VAL A 253 4.55 6.73 -2.27
N LYS A 254 4.35 5.86 -3.27
CA LYS A 254 5.20 4.69 -3.54
C LYS A 254 5.71 4.76 -4.97
N VAL A 255 7.03 4.71 -5.15
CA VAL A 255 7.66 4.52 -6.46
C VAL A 255 7.95 3.05 -6.69
N VAL A 256 7.54 2.55 -7.86
CA VAL A 256 7.78 1.19 -8.34
C VAL A 256 8.71 1.28 -9.54
N ASP A 257 9.90 0.70 -9.42
CA ASP A 257 10.74 0.44 -10.58
C ASP A 257 10.17 -0.78 -11.34
N MET A 258 9.73 -0.55 -12.57
CA MET A 258 9.15 -1.57 -13.43
C MET A 258 10.21 -2.43 -14.13
N GLY A 259 11.48 -2.02 -14.12
CA GLY A 259 12.61 -2.74 -14.73
C GLY A 259 12.38 -3.03 -16.22
N HIS A 260 11.88 -2.03 -16.95
CA HIS A 260 11.51 -2.07 -18.37
C HIS A 260 10.44 -3.12 -18.73
N LYS A 261 9.60 -3.50 -17.75
CA LYS A 261 8.46 -4.43 -17.94
C LYS A 261 7.14 -3.68 -17.99
N TYR A 262 6.14 -4.35 -18.56
CA TYR A 262 4.76 -3.85 -18.63
C TYR A 262 3.89 -4.27 -17.43
N TYR A 263 4.38 -5.18 -16.58
CA TYR A 263 3.66 -5.71 -15.41
C TYR A 263 4.59 -5.83 -14.20
N SER A 264 4.05 -5.51 -13.02
CA SER A 264 4.76 -5.60 -11.73
C SER A 264 3.80 -6.01 -10.62
N ALA A 265 4.35 -6.57 -9.53
CA ALA A 265 3.61 -6.79 -8.28
C ALA A 265 3.47 -5.51 -7.44
N ASN A 266 3.90 -4.35 -7.98
CA ASN A 266 3.87 -3.03 -7.32
C ASN A 266 4.60 -2.99 -5.96
N LYS A 267 5.70 -3.74 -5.85
CA LYS A 267 6.61 -3.58 -4.72
C LYS A 267 7.35 -2.25 -4.85
N PRO A 268 7.59 -1.53 -3.75
CA PRO A 268 8.39 -0.30 -3.79
C PRO A 268 9.79 -0.61 -4.33
N MET A 269 10.36 0.32 -5.09
CA MET A 269 11.79 0.29 -5.41
C MET A 269 12.56 0.27 -4.09
N GLN A 270 13.51 -0.65 -3.97
CA GLN A 270 14.31 -0.83 -2.77
C GLN A 270 15.80 -0.79 -3.11
N PHE A 271 16.61 -0.20 -2.24
CA PHE A 271 18.05 -0.09 -2.43
C PHE A 271 18.78 -0.19 -1.09
N SER A 272 20.04 -0.63 -1.13
CA SER A 272 20.88 -0.74 0.05
C SER A 272 21.26 0.67 0.54
N CYS A 273 21.01 0.97 1.82
CA CYS A 273 21.34 2.25 2.44
C CYS A 273 22.15 2.04 3.73
N LYS A 274 23.37 1.54 3.54
CA LYS A 274 24.34 1.24 4.61
C LYS A 274 25.17 2.46 5.01
N SER A 275 25.66 3.20 4.01
CA SER A 275 26.50 4.38 4.20
C SER A 275 25.68 5.66 4.20
N ASN A 276 25.90 6.48 5.23
CA ASN A 276 25.34 7.81 5.33
C ASN A 276 26.33 8.83 4.71
N PRO A 277 25.90 9.63 3.74
CA PRO A 277 26.82 10.47 2.99
C PRO A 277 27.23 11.77 3.68
N SER A 278 26.66 12.13 4.82
CA SER A 278 26.75 13.52 5.32
C SER A 278 27.02 13.69 6.82
N ASP A 279 27.34 12.64 7.57
CA ASP A 279 27.34 12.64 9.06
C ASP A 279 25.99 13.09 9.69
N GLN A 280 24.96 13.41 8.90
CA GLN A 280 23.62 13.76 9.36
C GLN A 280 22.81 12.50 9.60
N SER A 281 22.45 12.21 10.84
CA SER A 281 21.63 11.03 11.18
C SER A 281 20.39 10.90 10.29
N ASN A 282 20.13 9.69 9.78
CA ASN A 282 18.96 9.33 8.97
C ASN A 282 18.88 9.91 7.55
N VAL A 283 20.00 10.31 6.94
CA VAL A 283 20.07 10.68 5.51
C VAL A 283 20.87 9.62 4.73
N TYR A 284 20.40 9.22 3.56
CA TYR A 284 21.03 8.17 2.75
C TYR A 284 20.99 8.51 1.26
N TYR A 285 22.07 8.20 0.51
CA TYR A 285 22.01 8.32 -0.95
C TYR A 285 20.97 7.36 -1.52
N THR A 286 20.18 7.82 -2.48
CA THR A 286 19.26 6.99 -3.25
C THR A 286 19.99 6.21 -4.35
N GLY A 287 19.26 5.36 -5.08
CA GLY A 287 19.79 4.58 -6.19
C GLY A 287 20.39 3.23 -5.77
N TYR A 288 20.40 2.27 -6.68
CA TYR A 288 20.89 0.91 -6.42
C TYR A 288 22.38 0.87 -6.03
N SER A 289 23.16 1.83 -6.52
CA SER A 289 24.60 2.00 -6.23
C SER A 289 24.87 2.91 -5.02
N ALA A 290 23.82 3.43 -4.36
CA ALA A 290 23.93 4.39 -3.25
C ALA A 290 24.78 5.63 -3.60
N ASP A 291 24.61 6.15 -4.81
CA ASP A 291 25.29 7.33 -5.35
C ASP A 291 24.34 8.49 -5.70
N GLY A 292 23.04 8.32 -5.42
CA GLY A 292 21.99 9.29 -5.67
C GLY A 292 21.40 9.24 -7.08
N TYR A 293 21.84 8.29 -7.93
CA TYR A 293 21.44 8.21 -9.33
C TYR A 293 20.59 6.98 -9.65
N ASP A 294 19.81 7.11 -10.71
CA ASP A 294 19.08 6.04 -11.39
C ASP A 294 18.97 6.41 -12.87
N ARG A 295 20.13 6.50 -13.54
CA ARG A 295 20.23 7.16 -14.85
C ARG A 295 19.56 6.34 -15.93
N ASP A 296 18.62 6.96 -16.64
CA ASP A 296 18.00 6.38 -17.84
C ASP A 296 17.76 7.46 -18.90
N ASN A 297 18.01 7.12 -20.16
CA ASN A 297 17.80 7.94 -21.36
C ASN A 297 18.18 9.45 -21.23
N GLY A 298 19.21 9.78 -20.44
CA GLY A 298 19.68 11.15 -20.23
C GLY A 298 19.05 11.91 -19.05
N ALA A 299 18.18 11.28 -18.27
CA ALA A 299 17.79 11.72 -16.93
C ALA A 299 18.79 11.25 -15.86
N ALA A 300 18.85 11.98 -14.75
CA ALA A 300 19.69 11.63 -13.59
C ALA A 300 19.06 10.53 -12.73
N SER A 301 17.77 10.66 -12.39
CA SER A 301 17.01 9.64 -11.66
C SER A 301 15.50 9.88 -11.81
N PRO A 302 14.84 9.21 -12.78
CA PRO A 302 13.38 9.26 -12.91
C PRO A 302 12.66 8.78 -11.65
N THR A 303 13.22 7.85 -10.90
CA THR A 303 12.63 7.36 -9.65
C THR A 303 12.66 8.40 -8.52
N ASN A 304 13.72 9.19 -8.40
CA ASN A 304 13.77 10.31 -7.46
C ASN A 304 12.75 11.40 -7.85
N ASP A 305 12.72 11.78 -9.13
CA ASP A 305 11.80 12.80 -9.64
C ASP A 305 10.33 12.39 -9.46
N ALA A 306 10.01 11.11 -9.64
CA ALA A 306 8.65 10.59 -9.45
C ALA A 306 8.21 10.66 -7.99
N LEU A 307 9.10 10.34 -7.05
CA LEU A 307 8.81 10.44 -5.63
C LEU A 307 8.53 11.90 -5.24
N TYR A 308 9.33 12.83 -5.76
CA TYR A 308 9.18 14.25 -5.50
C TYR A 308 7.92 14.84 -6.17
N ALA A 309 7.64 14.48 -7.42
CA ALA A 309 6.41 14.92 -8.11
C ALA A 309 5.16 14.46 -7.33
N GLY A 310 5.14 13.21 -6.87
CA GLY A 310 4.09 12.69 -6.00
C GLY A 310 3.98 13.42 -4.66
N TYR A 311 5.11 13.84 -4.07
CA TYR A 311 5.11 14.66 -2.85
C TYR A 311 4.48 16.03 -3.10
N VAL A 312 4.92 16.72 -4.16
CA VAL A 312 4.49 18.09 -4.45
C VAL A 312 2.99 18.15 -4.71
N ILE A 313 2.48 17.31 -5.62
CA ILE A 313 1.06 17.33 -5.98
C ILE A 313 0.16 16.95 -4.80
N LYS A 314 0.61 16.00 -3.97
CA LYS A 314 -0.07 15.62 -2.74
C LYS A 314 -0.21 16.82 -1.79
N HIS A 315 0.89 17.52 -1.55
CA HIS A 315 0.90 18.69 -0.66
C HIS A 315 0.19 19.89 -1.28
N MET A 316 0.26 20.10 -2.59
CA MET A 316 -0.48 21.16 -3.26
C MET A 316 -1.99 21.01 -3.04
N TYR A 317 -2.57 19.83 -3.30
CA TYR A 317 -4.01 19.60 -3.07
C TYR A 317 -4.38 19.74 -1.58
N HIS A 318 -3.55 19.19 -0.70
CA HIS A 318 -3.80 19.23 0.74
C HIS A 318 -3.68 20.66 1.32
N ASP A 319 -2.63 21.39 0.97
CA ASP A 319 -2.32 22.68 1.58
C ASP A 319 -3.14 23.83 0.97
N TRP A 320 -3.53 23.74 -0.30
CA TRP A 320 -4.38 24.75 -0.93
C TRP A 320 -5.86 24.50 -0.70
N TYR A 321 -6.30 23.24 -0.69
CA TYR A 321 -7.73 22.89 -0.71
C TYR A 321 -8.19 22.06 0.50
N GLY A 322 -7.28 21.59 1.35
CA GLY A 322 -7.64 20.74 2.50
C GLY A 322 -8.17 19.36 2.11
N ILE A 323 -7.81 18.87 0.90
CA ILE A 323 -8.28 17.61 0.36
C ILE A 323 -7.13 16.71 -0.07
N GLU A 324 -7.43 15.42 -0.20
CA GLU A 324 -6.48 14.43 -0.68
C GLU A 324 -6.46 14.43 -2.22
N ALA A 325 -5.28 14.37 -2.84
CA ALA A 325 -5.17 14.27 -4.29
C ALA A 325 -5.89 13.04 -4.86
N LEU A 326 -5.83 11.90 -4.14
CA LEU A 326 -6.58 10.69 -4.44
C LEU A 326 -7.16 10.10 -3.15
N THR A 327 -8.37 9.55 -3.25
CA THR A 327 -9.13 8.92 -2.17
C THR A 327 -9.60 7.53 -2.58
N LYS A 328 -9.74 6.64 -1.61
CA LYS A 328 -10.43 5.36 -1.78
C LYS A 328 -11.94 5.58 -1.70
N SER A 329 -12.71 4.56 -2.07
CA SER A 329 -14.17 4.59 -2.00
C SER A 329 -14.74 4.79 -0.59
N ASP A 330 -13.95 4.55 0.46
CA ASP A 330 -14.33 4.82 1.86
C ASP A 330 -13.99 6.25 2.32
N GLY A 331 -13.50 7.11 1.42
CA GLY A 331 -13.06 8.47 1.69
C GLY A 331 -11.68 8.58 2.35
N SER A 332 -10.99 7.46 2.62
CA SER A 332 -9.64 7.49 3.16
C SER A 332 -8.60 7.83 2.07
N PRO A 333 -7.43 8.37 2.43
CA PRO A 333 -6.37 8.66 1.47
C PRO A 333 -5.96 7.44 0.64
N MET A 334 -5.82 7.63 -0.67
CA MET A 334 -5.21 6.65 -1.57
C MET A 334 -3.73 7.00 -1.75
N GLN A 335 -2.86 6.01 -1.54
CA GLN A 335 -1.43 6.17 -1.79
C GLN A 335 -1.19 6.30 -3.30
N LEU A 336 -0.37 7.27 -3.69
CA LEU A 336 0.02 7.53 -5.06
C LEU A 336 1.08 6.51 -5.49
N VAL A 337 0.72 5.63 -6.42
CA VAL A 337 1.64 4.61 -6.95
C VAL A 337 2.24 5.11 -8.27
N MET A 338 3.52 5.46 -8.25
CA MET A 338 4.28 5.96 -9.39
C MET A 338 5.07 4.81 -10.02
N ARG A 339 4.64 4.30 -11.18
CA ARG A 339 5.35 3.24 -11.91
C ARG A 339 6.32 3.85 -12.91
N VAL A 340 7.62 3.69 -12.67
CA VAL A 340 8.71 4.29 -13.47
C VAL A 340 9.48 3.18 -14.18
N HIS A 341 10.24 3.52 -15.23
CA HIS A 341 10.92 2.56 -16.09
C HIS A 341 9.97 1.58 -16.78
N TYR A 342 8.80 2.08 -17.19
CA TYR A 342 7.74 1.27 -17.80
C TYR A 342 8.04 0.94 -19.26
N GLY A 343 8.04 -0.35 -19.60
CA GLY A 343 8.28 -0.81 -20.97
C GLY A 343 9.69 -0.49 -21.48
N TYR A 344 9.90 -0.62 -22.78
CA TYR A 344 11.19 -0.34 -23.43
C TYR A 344 11.00 0.72 -24.51
N GLY A 345 11.67 1.88 -24.38
CA GLY A 345 11.50 3.00 -25.30
C GLY A 345 10.06 3.54 -25.34
N TYR A 346 9.32 3.45 -24.23
CA TYR A 346 7.91 3.82 -24.19
C TYR A 346 7.77 5.34 -24.08
N GLU A 347 7.33 6.00 -25.16
CA GLU A 347 7.15 7.46 -25.23
C GLU A 347 5.76 7.89 -24.80
N ASN A 348 5.32 7.44 -23.61
CA ASN A 348 4.02 7.85 -23.07
C ASN A 348 3.97 7.74 -21.53
N ALA A 349 3.04 8.49 -20.94
CA ALA A 349 2.64 8.39 -19.54
C ALA A 349 1.11 8.21 -19.47
N TYR A 350 0.61 7.58 -18.41
CA TYR A 350 -0.84 7.43 -18.24
C TYR A 350 -1.26 7.10 -16.79
N TRP A 351 -2.48 7.51 -16.47
CA TRP A 351 -3.33 7.02 -15.39
C TRP A 351 -4.18 5.80 -15.83
N ASP A 352 -4.31 4.79 -14.97
CA ASP A 352 -5.04 3.54 -15.28
C ASP A 352 -6.27 3.27 -14.38
N GLY A 353 -6.71 4.26 -13.62
CA GLY A 353 -7.78 4.14 -12.61
C GLY A 353 -7.29 3.86 -11.19
N LYS A 354 -5.99 3.55 -10.98
CA LYS A 354 -5.44 3.37 -9.61
C LYS A 354 -3.98 3.77 -9.43
N GLN A 355 -3.24 4.01 -10.50
CA GLN A 355 -1.80 4.28 -10.46
C GLN A 355 -1.35 5.05 -11.70
N MET A 356 -0.22 5.74 -11.57
CA MET A 356 0.41 6.50 -12.66
C MET A 356 1.58 5.72 -13.22
N THR A 357 1.85 5.90 -14.50
CA THR A 357 2.83 5.10 -15.24
C THR A 357 3.62 5.98 -16.19
N PHE A 358 4.93 5.85 -16.15
CA PHE A 358 5.85 6.70 -16.89
C PHE A 358 6.85 5.82 -17.64
N GLY A 359 6.89 5.97 -18.96
CA GLY A 359 7.94 5.37 -19.78
C GLY A 359 9.23 6.18 -19.76
N ASP A 360 10.31 5.55 -20.23
CA ASP A 360 11.64 6.19 -20.27
C ASP A 360 11.87 7.08 -21.49
N GLY A 361 10.87 7.20 -22.39
CA GLY A 361 11.05 7.87 -23.67
C GLY A 361 12.01 7.11 -24.59
N ASP A 362 12.17 7.59 -25.82
CA ASP A 362 13.17 7.07 -26.76
C ASP A 362 13.79 8.22 -27.54
N THR A 363 13.45 8.41 -28.82
CA THR A 363 14.11 9.41 -29.67
C THR A 363 13.55 10.82 -29.49
N MET A 364 12.29 10.96 -29.09
CA MET A 364 11.61 12.25 -28.99
C MET A 364 11.67 12.79 -27.56
N MET A 365 11.63 11.90 -26.58
CA MET A 365 11.45 12.26 -25.18
C MET A 365 12.54 11.68 -24.28
N TYR A 366 12.87 12.42 -23.22
CA TYR A 366 13.47 11.89 -22.00
C TYR A 366 12.44 11.02 -21.24
N PRO A 367 12.83 10.35 -20.14
CA PRO A 367 11.86 9.71 -19.25
C PRO A 367 10.76 10.69 -18.88
N LEU A 368 9.50 10.26 -19.02
CA LEU A 368 8.32 11.11 -18.88
C LEU A 368 7.98 11.37 -17.41
N VAL A 369 9.02 11.54 -16.58
CA VAL A 369 8.89 11.90 -15.18
C VAL A 369 9.36 13.34 -15.03
N SER A 370 8.40 14.21 -14.79
CA SER A 370 8.60 15.58 -14.39
C SER A 370 7.55 15.98 -13.37
N LEU A 371 7.71 17.15 -12.76
CA LEU A 371 6.66 17.69 -11.90
C LEU A 371 5.36 17.91 -12.68
N GLY A 372 5.45 18.48 -13.88
CA GLY A 372 4.29 18.73 -14.73
C GLY A 372 3.57 17.45 -15.16
N VAL A 373 4.29 16.48 -15.72
CA VAL A 373 3.70 15.20 -16.16
C VAL A 373 3.17 14.41 -14.96
N GLY A 374 3.91 14.33 -13.86
CA GLY A 374 3.42 13.67 -12.64
C GLY A 374 2.12 14.28 -12.12
N ALA A 375 2.04 15.61 -12.05
CA ALA A 375 0.85 16.34 -11.62
C ALA A 375 -0.34 16.15 -12.59
N HIS A 376 -0.08 16.12 -13.90
CA HIS A 376 -1.07 15.84 -14.93
C HIS A 376 -1.70 14.45 -14.73
N GLU A 377 -0.89 13.39 -14.67
CA GLU A 377 -1.40 12.02 -14.52
C GLU A 377 -2.18 11.80 -13.22
N ILE A 378 -1.74 12.41 -12.12
CA ILE A 378 -2.44 12.31 -10.83
C ILE A 378 -3.79 13.04 -10.87
N SER A 379 -3.88 14.12 -11.64
CA SER A 379 -5.09 14.94 -11.72
C SER A 379 -6.17 14.34 -12.63
N HIS A 380 -5.83 13.36 -13.48
CA HIS A 380 -6.83 12.47 -14.07
C HIS A 380 -7.57 11.67 -12.99
N GLY A 381 -6.83 11.08 -12.04
CA GLY A 381 -7.44 10.37 -10.92
C GLY A 381 -8.25 11.29 -10.01
N PHE A 382 -7.80 12.54 -9.80
CA PHE A 382 -8.61 13.55 -9.10
C PHE A 382 -9.93 13.79 -9.82
N THR A 383 -9.90 14.02 -11.14
CA THR A 383 -11.10 14.24 -11.95
C THR A 383 -12.04 13.02 -11.94
N GLU A 384 -11.50 11.80 -12.04
CA GLU A 384 -12.26 10.56 -11.98
C GLU A 384 -13.05 10.41 -10.66
N GLN A 385 -12.48 10.89 -9.55
CA GLN A 385 -13.08 10.79 -8.21
C GLN A 385 -14.05 11.93 -7.86
N HIS A 386 -14.13 12.96 -8.70
CA HIS A 386 -14.96 14.15 -8.49
C HIS A 386 -15.99 14.30 -9.60
N SER A 387 -15.79 15.21 -10.56
CA SER A 387 -16.74 15.43 -11.66
C SER A 387 -16.95 14.20 -12.55
N GLY A 388 -15.94 13.33 -12.63
CA GLY A 388 -15.97 12.14 -13.48
C GLY A 388 -16.06 12.48 -14.96
N LEU A 389 -15.50 13.63 -15.41
CA LEU A 389 -15.49 14.04 -16.82
C LEU A 389 -15.04 12.88 -17.72
N GLU A 390 -15.95 12.43 -18.59
CA GLU A 390 -15.71 11.29 -19.46
C GLU A 390 -14.67 11.65 -20.51
N TYR A 391 -13.77 10.70 -20.79
CA TYR A 391 -12.56 10.93 -21.58
C TYR A 391 -12.80 10.90 -23.10
N PHE A 392 -13.85 11.60 -23.56
CA PHE A 392 -14.16 11.80 -24.97
C PHE A 392 -14.88 13.13 -25.19
N GLY A 393 -14.82 13.64 -26.42
CA GLY A 393 -15.53 14.87 -26.78
C GLY A 393 -15.07 16.10 -25.99
N GLN A 394 -15.99 17.03 -25.69
CA GLN A 394 -15.67 18.25 -24.94
C GLN A 394 -15.31 17.97 -23.47
N SER A 395 -16.01 17.03 -22.81
CA SER A 395 -15.68 16.61 -21.44
C SER A 395 -14.28 16.03 -21.36
N GLY A 396 -13.87 15.26 -22.38
CA GLY A 396 -12.51 14.73 -22.48
C GLY A 396 -11.45 15.83 -22.67
N GLY A 397 -11.74 16.83 -23.51
CA GLY A 397 -10.89 18.02 -23.63
C GLY A 397 -10.77 18.80 -22.32
N MET A 398 -11.86 18.96 -21.57
CA MET A 398 -11.84 19.57 -20.24
C MET A 398 -11.06 18.73 -19.22
N ASN A 399 -11.14 17.40 -19.28
CA ASN A 399 -10.40 16.48 -18.43
C ASN A 399 -8.89 16.65 -18.66
N GLU A 400 -8.44 16.57 -19.91
CA GLU A 400 -7.06 16.85 -20.31
C GLU A 400 -6.58 18.25 -19.87
N ALA A 401 -7.42 19.26 -20.11
CA ALA A 401 -7.07 20.63 -19.76
C ALA A 401 -6.92 20.81 -18.24
N PHE A 402 -7.81 20.22 -17.44
CA PHE A 402 -7.69 20.27 -15.97
C PHE A 402 -6.38 19.65 -15.49
N SER A 403 -5.96 18.53 -16.08
CA SER A 403 -4.66 17.91 -15.79
C SER A 403 -3.48 18.81 -16.20
N ASP A 404 -3.56 19.49 -17.34
CA ASP A 404 -2.56 20.50 -17.75
C ASP A 404 -2.52 21.72 -16.80
N MET A 405 -3.67 22.19 -16.32
CA MET A 405 -3.75 23.25 -15.31
C MET A 405 -3.10 22.83 -14.00
N ALA A 406 -3.32 21.59 -13.57
CA ALA A 406 -2.72 21.04 -12.36
C ALA A 406 -1.19 20.91 -12.49
N ALA A 407 -0.68 20.62 -13.70
CA ALA A 407 0.75 20.68 -13.98
C ALA A 407 1.33 22.08 -13.72
N GLN A 408 0.68 23.14 -14.23
CA GLN A 408 1.11 24.51 -13.98
C GLN A 408 0.98 24.91 -12.51
N ALA A 409 -0.09 24.48 -11.84
CA ALA A 409 -0.32 24.72 -10.43
C ALA A 409 0.77 24.06 -9.56
N ALA A 410 1.18 22.84 -9.90
CA ALA A 410 2.24 22.12 -9.20
C ALA A 410 3.61 22.77 -9.39
N GLU A 411 3.95 23.18 -10.61
CA GLU A 411 5.15 24.00 -10.88
C GLU A 411 5.13 25.29 -10.04
N TYR A 412 4.01 26.02 -10.07
CA TYR A 412 3.86 27.26 -9.32
C TYR A 412 3.94 27.04 -7.81
N TYR A 413 3.37 25.96 -7.29
CA TYR A 413 3.43 25.57 -5.88
C TYR A 413 4.87 25.29 -5.44
N SER A 414 5.62 24.54 -6.25
CA SER A 414 6.96 24.08 -5.89
C SER A 414 8.03 25.17 -6.04
N VAL A 415 8.04 25.86 -7.17
CA VAL A 415 9.13 26.79 -7.55
C VAL A 415 8.67 28.24 -7.77
N GLY A 416 7.39 28.55 -7.51
CA GLY A 416 6.85 29.90 -7.58
C GLY A 416 6.63 30.44 -8.99
N LYS A 417 6.80 29.60 -10.02
CA LYS A 417 6.70 29.93 -11.45
C LYS A 417 6.17 28.73 -12.21
N SER A 418 5.55 28.97 -13.37
CA SER A 418 5.18 27.91 -14.31
C SER A 418 5.58 28.31 -15.73
N SER A 419 5.78 27.32 -16.59
CA SER A 419 6.25 27.51 -17.96
C SER A 419 5.14 27.96 -18.94
N TRP A 420 3.87 27.72 -18.60
CA TRP A 420 2.71 27.77 -19.51
C TRP A 420 2.82 26.81 -20.69
N GLN A 421 3.68 25.82 -20.57
CA GLN A 421 3.93 24.77 -21.54
C GLN A 421 3.75 23.42 -20.86
N ILE A 422 3.44 22.39 -21.63
CA ILE A 422 3.32 21.03 -21.13
C ILE A 422 4.44 20.19 -21.71
N GLY A 423 5.18 19.51 -20.84
CA GLY A 423 6.31 18.67 -21.19
C GLY A 423 7.52 19.35 -21.86
N PRO A 424 7.75 20.69 -21.83
CA PRO A 424 8.99 21.23 -22.38
C PRO A 424 10.23 20.57 -21.76
N GLU A 425 10.16 20.20 -20.49
CA GLU A 425 11.23 19.59 -19.71
C GLU A 425 11.55 18.15 -20.12
N ILE A 426 10.66 17.45 -20.82
CA ILE A 426 10.89 16.06 -21.27
C ILE A 426 11.08 15.93 -22.78
N MET A 427 10.78 16.97 -23.58
CA MET A 427 11.05 16.95 -25.03
C MET A 427 12.54 17.12 -25.32
N LYS A 428 13.15 16.20 -26.09
CA LYS A 428 14.55 16.34 -26.51
C LYS A 428 14.73 17.50 -27.49
N GLU A 429 15.82 18.25 -27.37
CA GLU A 429 16.09 19.42 -28.22
C GLU A 429 16.22 19.07 -29.71
N ASP A 430 16.72 17.87 -30.02
CA ASP A 430 16.87 17.35 -31.38
C ASP A 430 15.59 16.70 -31.94
N SER A 431 14.50 16.65 -31.16
CA SER A 431 13.20 16.13 -31.61
C SER A 431 12.49 17.05 -32.60
N GLY A 432 12.87 18.34 -32.65
CA GLY A 432 12.20 19.37 -33.43
C GLY A 432 10.97 19.98 -32.76
N TYR A 433 10.68 19.62 -31.50
CA TYR A 433 9.58 20.16 -30.69
C TYR A 433 10.11 20.74 -29.38
N ASP A 434 9.67 21.96 -29.04
CA ASP A 434 10.09 22.62 -27.78
C ASP A 434 9.31 22.10 -26.57
N ALA A 435 8.02 21.80 -26.76
CA ALA A 435 7.06 21.31 -25.76
C ALA A 435 5.98 20.44 -26.43
N LEU A 436 5.21 19.69 -25.65
CA LEU A 436 4.06 18.92 -26.14
C LEU A 436 2.88 19.82 -26.47
N ARG A 437 2.56 20.77 -25.56
CA ARG A 437 1.44 21.70 -25.69
C ARG A 437 1.82 23.07 -25.14
N TYR A 438 1.06 24.08 -25.55
CA TYR A 438 1.26 25.48 -25.19
C TYR A 438 -0.07 26.05 -24.68
N MET A 439 -0.14 26.51 -23.43
CA MET A 439 -1.41 26.97 -22.85
C MET A 439 -1.73 28.42 -23.23
N ASP A 440 -0.72 29.24 -23.52
CA ASP A 440 -0.87 30.63 -23.97
C ASP A 440 -1.44 30.74 -25.39
N LYS A 441 -1.10 29.78 -26.26
CA LYS A 441 -1.61 29.65 -27.62
C LYS A 441 -1.54 28.19 -28.06
N PRO A 442 -2.57 27.38 -27.77
CA PRO A 442 -2.61 25.95 -28.09
C PRO A 442 -2.23 25.61 -29.53
N SER A 443 -2.73 26.36 -30.51
CA SER A 443 -2.50 26.14 -31.94
C SER A 443 -1.02 26.20 -32.38
N ARG A 444 -0.10 26.61 -31.51
CA ARG A 444 1.36 26.55 -31.76
C ARG A 444 1.89 25.14 -31.95
N ASP A 445 1.21 24.11 -31.42
CA ASP A 445 1.56 22.71 -31.68
C ASP A 445 1.12 22.22 -33.08
N GLY A 446 0.38 23.06 -33.82
CA GLY A 446 -0.12 22.78 -35.16
C GLY A 446 -1.40 21.93 -35.23
N ARG A 447 -2.01 21.56 -34.09
CA ARG A 447 -3.19 20.68 -34.03
C ARG A 447 -4.26 21.12 -33.02
N SER A 448 -3.87 21.65 -31.87
CA SER A 448 -4.78 22.12 -30.83
C SER A 448 -5.57 23.34 -31.28
N ILE A 449 -6.75 23.51 -30.70
CA ILE A 449 -7.66 24.63 -30.99
C ILE A 449 -7.60 25.68 -29.87
N ASP A 450 -7.67 26.96 -30.24
CA ASP A 450 -7.54 28.08 -29.29
C ASP A 450 -8.89 28.51 -28.70
N VAL A 451 -10.00 28.19 -29.38
CA VAL A 451 -11.37 28.63 -29.06
C VAL A 451 -12.38 27.50 -29.29
N ALA A 452 -13.53 27.57 -28.60
CA ALA A 452 -14.57 26.53 -28.66
C ALA A 452 -15.23 26.40 -30.04
N ASP A 453 -15.30 27.48 -30.82
CA ASP A 453 -15.93 27.51 -32.15
C ASP A 453 -15.20 26.61 -33.18
N ASP A 454 -13.91 26.32 -32.95
CA ASP A 454 -13.09 25.45 -33.80
C ASP A 454 -13.27 23.95 -33.47
N TYR A 455 -14.06 23.63 -32.45
CA TYR A 455 -14.33 22.25 -32.05
C TYR A 455 -15.16 21.50 -33.10
N TYR A 456 -14.80 20.24 -33.33
CA TYR A 456 -15.61 19.30 -34.12
C TYR A 456 -15.63 17.91 -33.47
N GLY A 457 -16.73 17.19 -33.68
CA GLY A 457 -16.86 15.82 -33.17
C GLY A 457 -15.80 14.90 -33.77
N GLY A 458 -15.02 14.25 -32.91
CA GLY A 458 -13.90 13.38 -33.28
C GLY A 458 -12.52 14.03 -33.18
N LEU A 459 -12.43 15.31 -32.80
CA LEU A 459 -11.16 15.92 -32.39
C LEU A 459 -10.61 15.20 -31.14
N ASP A 460 -9.32 14.88 -31.16
CA ASP A 460 -8.63 14.24 -30.04
C ASP A 460 -8.63 15.13 -28.80
N VAL A 461 -8.76 14.51 -27.63
CA VAL A 461 -8.89 15.22 -26.35
C VAL A 461 -7.66 16.08 -26.04
N HIS A 462 -6.46 15.64 -26.41
CA HIS A 462 -5.21 16.40 -26.23
C HIS A 462 -5.14 17.66 -27.08
N TYR A 463 -5.98 17.77 -28.13
CA TYR A 463 -6.07 18.96 -28.99
C TYR A 463 -7.26 19.85 -28.61
N SER A 464 -8.39 19.24 -28.25
CA SER A 464 -9.56 19.97 -27.77
C SER A 464 -9.35 20.60 -26.39
N SER A 465 -8.39 20.10 -25.61
CA SER A 465 -7.97 20.69 -24.33
C SER A 465 -7.46 22.13 -24.47
N GLY A 466 -7.00 22.51 -25.67
CA GLY A 466 -6.56 23.86 -25.98
C GLY A 466 -7.55 24.94 -25.55
N VAL A 467 -8.85 24.72 -25.69
CA VAL A 467 -9.90 25.68 -25.28
C VAL A 467 -9.79 26.04 -23.79
N PHE A 468 -9.74 25.03 -22.92
CA PHE A 468 -9.69 25.24 -21.47
C PHE A 468 -8.28 25.58 -20.99
N ASN A 469 -7.23 25.11 -21.68
CA ASN A 469 -5.85 25.53 -21.43
C ASN A 469 -5.67 27.04 -21.66
N HIS A 470 -6.17 27.53 -22.80
CA HIS A 470 -6.12 28.95 -23.16
C HIS A 470 -7.00 29.79 -22.23
N LEU A 471 -8.19 29.32 -21.89
CA LEU A 471 -9.06 29.93 -20.87
C LEU A 471 -8.34 30.12 -19.54
N PHE A 472 -7.67 29.06 -19.06
CA PHE A 472 -6.94 29.10 -17.79
C PHE A 472 -5.76 30.06 -17.85
N TYR A 473 -5.01 30.07 -18.94
CA TYR A 473 -3.94 31.04 -19.18
C TYR A 473 -4.47 32.48 -19.12
N ILE A 474 -5.54 32.79 -19.86
CA ILE A 474 -6.14 34.13 -19.88
C ILE A 474 -6.57 34.53 -18.47
N LEU A 475 -7.31 33.65 -17.79
CA LEU A 475 -7.84 33.93 -16.45
C LEU A 475 -6.72 34.18 -15.43
N ALA A 476 -5.70 33.33 -15.39
CA ALA A 476 -4.58 33.46 -14.47
C ALA A 476 -3.75 34.72 -14.69
N ASN A 477 -3.85 35.34 -15.88
CA ASN A 477 -3.16 36.57 -16.26
C ASN A 477 -4.07 37.81 -16.30
N GLN A 478 -5.34 37.72 -15.91
CA GLN A 478 -6.17 38.92 -15.67
C GLN A 478 -5.62 39.74 -14.48
N PRO A 479 -5.88 41.05 -14.40
CA PRO A 479 -5.49 41.88 -13.27
C PRO A 479 -6.00 41.30 -11.93
N GLU A 480 -5.16 41.26 -10.89
CA GLU A 480 -5.49 40.67 -9.57
C GLU A 480 -5.76 39.15 -9.58
N TRP A 481 -5.39 38.45 -10.65
CA TRP A 481 -5.36 36.99 -10.73
C TRP A 481 -3.92 36.46 -10.75
N ASN A 482 -3.80 35.18 -10.42
CA ASN A 482 -2.59 34.39 -10.53
C ASN A 482 -2.97 32.92 -10.75
N ILE A 483 -1.98 32.06 -10.99
CA ILE A 483 -2.17 30.62 -11.26
C ILE A 483 -2.98 29.96 -10.15
N ARG A 484 -2.64 30.21 -8.88
CA ARG A 484 -3.36 29.64 -7.74
C ARG A 484 -4.84 30.03 -7.75
N LYS A 485 -5.14 31.32 -7.83
CA LYS A 485 -6.51 31.84 -7.80
C LYS A 485 -7.37 31.33 -8.97
N ALA A 486 -6.77 31.22 -10.17
CA ALA A 486 -7.44 30.61 -11.31
C ALA A 486 -7.69 29.11 -11.06
N PHE A 487 -6.71 28.40 -10.47
CA PHE A 487 -6.83 26.97 -10.21
C PHE A 487 -7.84 26.68 -9.09
N ASP A 488 -8.00 27.58 -8.12
CA ASP A 488 -9.04 27.47 -7.08
C ASP A 488 -10.45 27.37 -7.70
N VAL A 489 -10.73 28.15 -8.74
CA VAL A 489 -12.01 28.11 -9.47
C VAL A 489 -12.17 26.78 -10.20
N MET A 490 -11.11 26.31 -10.88
CA MET A 490 -11.14 25.06 -11.64
C MET A 490 -11.31 23.83 -10.75
N VAL A 491 -10.58 23.77 -9.63
CA VAL A 491 -10.70 22.69 -8.64
C VAL A 491 -12.10 22.66 -8.06
N LYS A 492 -12.63 23.82 -7.64
CA LYS A 492 -13.99 23.88 -7.09
C LYS A 492 -15.06 23.54 -8.13
N ALA A 493 -14.87 23.94 -9.39
CA ALA A 493 -15.77 23.55 -10.48
C ALA A 493 -15.74 22.03 -10.72
N ASN A 494 -14.56 21.41 -10.72
CA ASN A 494 -14.39 19.95 -10.85
C ASN A 494 -15.03 19.20 -9.67
N MET A 495 -14.88 19.70 -8.44
CA MET A 495 -15.44 19.06 -7.25
C MET A 495 -16.97 19.17 -7.16
N ASP A 496 -17.53 20.34 -7.44
CA ASP A 496 -18.88 20.69 -7.01
C ASP A 496 -19.89 20.90 -8.15
N TYR A 497 -19.42 21.12 -9.39
CA TYR A 497 -20.28 21.64 -10.46
C TYR A 497 -20.25 20.86 -11.77
N TRP A 498 -19.06 20.45 -12.23
CA TRP A 498 -18.93 19.72 -13.49
C TRP A 498 -19.55 18.32 -13.37
N THR A 499 -20.07 17.85 -14.48
CA THR A 499 -20.68 16.52 -14.60
C THR A 499 -19.88 15.68 -15.59
N PRO A 500 -20.06 14.34 -15.62
CA PRO A 500 -19.34 13.48 -16.54
C PRO A 500 -19.46 13.86 -18.02
N TYR A 501 -20.56 14.52 -18.41
CA TYR A 501 -20.88 14.86 -19.80
C TYR A 501 -20.87 16.37 -20.07
N SER A 502 -20.26 17.16 -19.18
CA SER A 502 -20.24 18.62 -19.33
C SER A 502 -19.67 19.04 -20.68
N THR A 503 -20.42 19.90 -21.36
CA THR A 503 -19.95 20.68 -22.51
C THR A 503 -19.03 21.81 -22.05
N PHE A 504 -18.31 22.45 -22.98
CA PHE A 504 -17.51 23.63 -22.68
C PHE A 504 -18.35 24.77 -22.07
N ASP A 505 -19.57 24.98 -22.57
CA ASP A 505 -20.52 25.98 -22.07
C ASP A 505 -20.95 25.70 -20.63
N GLU A 506 -21.37 24.47 -20.33
CA GLU A 506 -21.72 24.03 -18.98
C GLU A 506 -20.50 24.08 -18.04
N GLY A 507 -19.32 23.76 -18.57
CA GLY A 507 -18.05 23.90 -17.87
C GLY A 507 -17.80 25.34 -17.41
N GLY A 508 -18.02 26.31 -18.30
CA GLY A 508 -17.96 27.74 -17.99
C GLY A 508 -18.98 28.18 -16.94
N CYS A 509 -20.20 27.64 -16.97
CA CYS A 509 -21.22 27.88 -15.94
C CYS A 509 -20.81 27.34 -14.57
N GLY A 510 -20.16 26.17 -14.53
CA GLY A 510 -19.57 25.62 -13.31
C GLY A 510 -18.49 26.53 -12.73
N MET A 511 -17.63 27.09 -13.58
CA MET A 511 -16.59 28.06 -13.16
C MET A 511 -17.20 29.35 -12.58
N LEU A 512 -18.26 29.89 -13.19
CA LEU A 512 -18.95 31.08 -12.66
C LEU A 512 -19.56 30.82 -11.28
N SER A 513 -20.16 29.65 -11.09
CA SER A 513 -20.73 29.24 -9.81
C SER A 513 -19.64 29.04 -8.74
N ALA A 514 -18.54 28.39 -9.10
CA ALA A 514 -17.36 28.23 -8.24
C ALA A 514 -16.74 29.57 -7.84
N ALA A 515 -16.55 30.49 -8.78
CA ALA A 515 -16.02 31.82 -8.50
C ALA A 515 -16.95 32.63 -7.58
N LYS A 516 -18.28 32.49 -7.75
CA LYS A 516 -19.28 33.13 -6.88
C LYS A 516 -19.16 32.65 -5.43
N ASP A 517 -19.04 31.34 -5.22
CA ASP A 517 -18.87 30.75 -3.89
C ASP A 517 -17.56 31.20 -3.22
N LEU A 518 -16.49 31.35 -4.01
CA LEU A 518 -15.18 31.83 -3.54
C LEU A 518 -15.15 33.35 -3.31
N GLY A 519 -16.21 34.07 -3.69
CA GLY A 519 -16.26 35.52 -3.63
C GLY A 519 -15.31 36.22 -4.61
N TYR A 520 -14.99 35.56 -5.73
CA TYR A 520 -14.13 36.11 -6.78
C TYR A 520 -14.92 36.90 -7.83
N ASN A 521 -14.22 37.75 -8.58
CA ASN A 521 -14.83 38.62 -9.58
C ASN A 521 -15.35 37.80 -10.77
N LEU A 522 -16.67 37.78 -10.95
CA LEU A 522 -17.32 37.04 -12.03
C LEU A 522 -17.04 37.65 -13.40
N ASP A 523 -16.80 38.96 -13.50
CA ASP A 523 -16.59 39.63 -14.78
C ASP A 523 -15.28 39.19 -15.45
N ASP A 524 -14.24 38.89 -14.65
CA ASP A 524 -12.97 38.36 -15.16
C ASP A 524 -13.15 36.95 -15.72
N ILE A 525 -13.99 36.11 -15.07
CA ILE A 525 -14.34 34.78 -15.58
C ILE A 525 -15.12 34.91 -16.90
N LYS A 526 -16.20 35.70 -16.91
CA LYS A 526 -17.05 35.95 -18.09
C LYS A 526 -16.25 36.44 -19.28
N LYS A 527 -15.31 37.38 -19.05
CA LYS A 527 -14.43 37.92 -20.08
C LYS A 527 -13.53 36.81 -20.65
N SER A 528 -12.85 36.06 -19.78
CA SER A 528 -11.96 34.97 -20.19
C SER A 528 -12.71 33.87 -20.97
N LEU A 529 -13.92 33.51 -20.54
CA LEU A 529 -14.80 32.56 -21.25
C LEU A 529 -15.16 33.07 -22.65
N SER A 530 -15.51 34.35 -22.77
CA SER A 530 -15.89 34.96 -24.05
C SER A 530 -14.71 35.04 -25.02
N GLU A 531 -13.48 35.24 -24.51
CA GLU A 531 -12.26 35.28 -25.33
C GLU A 531 -11.97 33.94 -26.02
N VAL A 532 -12.40 32.81 -25.43
CA VAL A 532 -12.32 31.47 -26.03
C VAL A 532 -13.65 30.97 -26.61
N THR A 533 -14.58 31.89 -26.87
CA THR A 533 -15.90 31.66 -27.48
C THR A 533 -16.84 30.69 -26.73
N ILE A 534 -16.66 30.53 -25.42
CA ILE A 534 -17.59 29.75 -24.58
C ILE A 534 -18.83 30.59 -24.23
N ASN A 535 -20.02 30.04 -24.51
CA ASN A 535 -21.31 30.70 -24.34
C ASN A 535 -22.01 30.28 -23.03
N TYR A 536 -21.60 30.91 -21.93
CA TYR A 536 -22.13 30.64 -20.60
C TYR A 536 -23.56 31.17 -20.36
N GLN A 537 -24.10 32.02 -21.24
CA GLN A 537 -25.45 32.58 -21.08
C GLN A 537 -26.56 31.52 -21.20
N SER A 538 -26.25 30.36 -21.77
CA SER A 538 -27.17 29.21 -21.88
C SER A 538 -27.52 28.59 -20.53
N CYS A 539 -26.64 28.69 -19.54
CA CYS A 539 -26.76 28.00 -18.24
C CYS A 539 -26.48 28.88 -17.01
N PHE A 540 -26.08 30.14 -17.17
CA PHE A 540 -25.86 31.07 -16.07
C PHE A 540 -26.55 32.42 -16.31
N THR A 541 -27.61 32.69 -15.56
CA THR A 541 -28.26 34.00 -15.49
C THR A 541 -28.12 34.58 -14.09
N GLU A 542 -27.51 35.76 -13.96
CA GLU A 542 -27.50 36.48 -12.69
C GLU A 542 -28.92 36.89 -12.33
N VAL A 543 -29.45 36.31 -11.25
CA VAL A 543 -30.66 36.84 -10.61
C VAL A 543 -30.21 38.07 -9.83
N ASN A 544 -30.58 39.26 -10.33
CA ASN A 544 -30.33 40.56 -9.72
C ASN A 544 -30.73 40.63 -8.24
#